data_AF-A0A2U1QPB9-F1
#
_entry.id   AF-A0A2U1QPB9-F1
#
_cell.length_a   1.000
_cell.length_b   1.000
_cell.length_c   1.000
_cell.angle_alpha   90.00
_cell.angle_beta   90.00
_cell.angle_gamma   90.00
#
_symmetry.space_group_name_H-M   'P 1'
#
loop_
_entity.id
_entity.type
_entity.pdbx_description
1 polymer ?
#
loop_
_entity_poly.entity_id
_entity_poly.type
_entity_poly.pdbx_seq_one_letter_code
_entity_poly.pdbx_strand_id
1 'polypeptide(L)'
;MGDQIRPYYANFGTTLFDGVFLQGKMRAGTNETATYYTKKLEPGQDFPHDCEVVTIQDNVEYRVMNPILSKLAASIHAGIKKIYVGPGSNVLYVPGDDSCAFTISYLSDIVGKDGMVFVAAKQDLMQNNNFIGLLNTRSNVQFVAVGNTTHQDSAAVCKNSIDNFGKKIDVLFCDVGYVDQAHRFVHDNFENNQAVVPDVSIFLSEQAKLQECRFIRLFNVVTITSLVPEWCCAVGSFYHP
;
A
#
# COMPACT_ATOMS: atom_id res chain seq x y z
N MET A 1 -22.27 -22.24 -13.23
CA MET A 1 -22.14 -21.40 -14.43
C MET A 1 -20.91 -20.54 -14.22
N GLY A 2 -19.82 -20.86 -14.91
CA GLY A 2 -18.55 -20.14 -14.74
C GLY A 2 -18.64 -18.78 -15.42
N ASP A 3 -18.43 -17.72 -14.65
CA ASP A 3 -18.28 -16.37 -15.18
C ASP A 3 -17.16 -16.39 -16.22
N GLN A 4 -17.52 -16.24 -17.50
CA GLN A 4 -16.55 -16.00 -18.56
C GLN A 4 -15.96 -14.60 -18.34
N ILE A 5 -14.84 -14.55 -17.60
CA ILE A 5 -14.05 -13.33 -17.38
C ILE A 5 -13.54 -12.87 -18.74
N ARG A 6 -14.15 -11.80 -19.27
CA ARG A 6 -13.74 -11.18 -20.54
C ARG A 6 -12.37 -10.54 -20.36
N PRO A 7 -11.43 -10.71 -21.31
CA PRO A 7 -10.15 -10.00 -21.28
C PRO A 7 -10.39 -8.48 -21.28
N TYR A 8 -9.86 -7.78 -20.29
CA TYR A 8 -9.90 -6.32 -20.23
C TYR A 8 -8.79 -5.78 -21.14
N TYR A 9 -9.17 -5.03 -22.18
CA TYR A 9 -8.21 -4.33 -23.04
C TYR A 9 -8.07 -2.90 -22.53
N ALA A 10 -6.92 -2.57 -21.95
CA ALA A 10 -6.63 -1.22 -21.49
C ALA A 10 -5.61 -0.55 -22.43
N ASN A 11 -6.03 0.54 -23.07
CA ASN A 11 -5.10 1.48 -23.68
C ASN A 11 -4.28 2.16 -22.58
N PHE A 12 -3.08 2.65 -22.91
CA PHE A 12 -2.30 3.42 -21.96
C PHE A 12 -3.14 4.56 -21.36
N GLY A 13 -3.11 4.70 -20.03
CA GLY A 13 -3.91 5.69 -19.30
C GLY A 13 -5.30 5.22 -18.88
N THR A 14 -5.66 3.94 -19.09
CA THR A 14 -6.90 3.40 -18.50
C THR A 14 -6.75 3.34 -16.99
N THR A 15 -7.58 4.09 -16.27
CA THR A 15 -7.62 4.07 -14.81
C THR A 15 -8.15 2.72 -14.31
N LEU A 16 -7.34 2.00 -13.54
CA LEU A 16 -7.73 0.77 -12.86
C LEU A 16 -8.24 1.07 -11.44
N PHE A 17 -7.51 1.91 -10.72
CA PHE A 17 -7.90 2.54 -9.47
C PHE A 17 -7.55 4.01 -9.55
N ASP A 18 -8.16 4.87 -8.73
CA ASP A 18 -7.80 6.29 -8.73
C ASP A 18 -6.30 6.44 -8.39
N GLY A 19 -5.53 7.01 -9.33
CA GLY A 19 -4.07 7.13 -9.23
C GLY A 19 -3.25 5.93 -9.74
N VAL A 20 -3.90 4.83 -10.14
CA VAL A 20 -3.26 3.64 -10.74
C VAL A 20 -3.79 3.40 -12.15
N PHE A 21 -2.87 3.31 -13.11
CA PHE A 21 -3.17 3.15 -14.52
C PHE A 21 -2.71 1.78 -15.02
N LEU A 22 -3.36 1.30 -16.06
CA LEU A 22 -3.10 0.01 -16.69
C LEU A 22 -2.82 0.18 -18.18
N GLN A 23 -1.88 -0.60 -18.70
CA GLN A 23 -1.70 -0.85 -20.13
C GLN A 23 -1.64 -2.37 -20.36
N GLY A 24 -2.33 -2.86 -21.40
CA GLY A 24 -2.27 -4.26 -21.80
C GLY A 24 -3.53 -5.05 -21.43
N LYS A 25 -3.40 -6.40 -21.35
CA LYS A 25 -4.54 -7.30 -21.14
C LYS A 25 -4.58 -7.83 -19.72
N MET A 26 -5.58 -7.46 -18.92
CA MET A 26 -5.81 -8.18 -17.67
C MET A 26 -6.80 -9.31 -17.88
N ARG A 27 -6.40 -10.53 -17.48
CA ARG A 27 -7.30 -11.67 -17.29
C ARG A 27 -6.94 -12.34 -15.97
N ALA A 28 -7.91 -12.38 -15.04
CA ALA A 28 -7.70 -12.96 -13.72
C ALA A 28 -7.17 -14.39 -13.84
N GLY A 29 -6.02 -14.65 -13.21
CA GLY A 29 -5.35 -15.96 -13.26
C GLY A 29 -4.50 -16.25 -14.51
N THR A 30 -4.23 -15.27 -15.38
CA THR A 30 -3.27 -15.43 -16.50
C THR A 30 -2.31 -14.24 -16.63
N ASN A 31 -1.04 -14.54 -16.88
CA ASN A 31 0.11 -13.61 -16.90
C ASN A 31 0.29 -12.79 -18.20
N GLU A 32 -0.76 -12.50 -18.96
CA GLU A 32 -0.57 -11.85 -20.27
C GLU A 32 -0.39 -10.33 -20.15
N THR A 33 0.86 -9.85 -20.25
CA THR A 33 1.28 -8.50 -20.72
C THR A 33 0.64 -7.25 -20.08
N ALA A 34 0.05 -7.34 -18.90
CA ALA A 34 -0.45 -6.18 -18.16
C ALA A 34 0.68 -5.48 -17.39
N THR A 35 0.86 -4.19 -17.68
CA THR A 35 1.78 -3.30 -16.96
C THR A 35 0.98 -2.25 -16.19
N TYR A 36 1.34 -2.04 -14.92
CA TYR A 36 0.68 -1.08 -14.04
C TYR A 36 1.56 0.14 -13.84
N TYR A 37 0.94 1.30 -13.69
CA TYR A 37 1.64 2.56 -13.59
C TYR A 37 1.07 3.45 -12.49
N THR A 38 1.95 4.22 -11.85
CA THR A 38 1.59 5.40 -11.06
C THR A 38 2.12 6.66 -11.76
N LYS A 39 1.42 7.78 -11.60
CA LYS A 39 1.90 9.06 -12.13
C LYS A 39 2.97 9.60 -11.18
N LYS A 40 4.17 9.86 -11.68
CA LYS A 40 5.30 10.31 -10.85
C LYS A 40 4.98 11.69 -10.25
N LEU A 41 5.15 11.81 -8.94
CA LEU A 41 4.86 13.06 -8.23
C LEU A 41 5.84 14.19 -8.58
N GLU A 42 7.13 13.85 -8.66
CA GLU A 42 8.25 14.78 -8.93
C GLU A 42 9.01 14.32 -10.19
N PRO A 43 8.63 14.82 -11.37
CA PRO A 43 9.30 14.48 -12.64
C PRO A 43 10.78 14.85 -12.63
N GLY A 44 11.63 14.04 -13.28
CA GLY A 44 13.07 14.27 -13.40
C GLY A 44 13.89 14.03 -12.13
N GLN A 45 13.27 13.68 -11.00
CA GLN A 45 13.97 13.20 -9.81
C GLN A 45 13.85 11.68 -9.72
N ASP A 46 14.96 11.00 -10.01
CA ASP A 46 15.09 9.57 -9.78
C ASP A 46 15.82 9.36 -8.45
N PHE A 47 15.32 8.45 -7.62
CA PHE A 47 16.01 8.02 -6.41
C PHE A 47 16.67 6.65 -6.66
N PRO A 48 17.69 6.28 -5.87
CA PRO A 48 18.38 5.00 -6.06
C PRO A 48 17.37 3.85 -6.08
N HIS A 49 17.43 3.04 -7.13
CA HIS A 49 16.52 1.91 -7.38
C HIS A 49 15.08 2.30 -7.70
N ASP A 50 14.82 3.47 -8.27
CA ASP A 50 13.51 3.74 -8.85
C ASP A 50 13.20 2.71 -9.96
N CYS A 51 11.93 2.30 -10.07
CA CYS A 51 11.50 1.41 -11.16
C CYS A 51 11.55 2.15 -12.50
N GLU A 52 11.42 1.40 -13.60
CA GLU A 52 11.38 1.97 -14.95
C GLU A 52 10.39 3.13 -15.05
N VAL A 53 10.88 4.28 -15.51
CA VAL A 53 10.09 5.49 -15.73
C VAL A 53 9.81 5.60 -17.23
N VAL A 54 8.54 5.79 -17.57
CA VAL A 54 8.08 5.98 -18.94
C VAL A 54 7.49 7.37 -19.06
N THR A 55 8.07 8.20 -19.93
CA THR A 55 7.52 9.51 -20.26
C THR A 55 6.55 9.37 -21.42
N ILE A 56 5.34 9.87 -21.24
CA ILE A 56 4.29 9.84 -22.26
C ILE A 56 3.88 11.29 -22.56
N GLN A 57 3.18 11.48 -23.68
CA GLN A 57 2.75 12.77 -24.23
C GLN A 57 2.44 13.81 -23.14
N ASP A 58 2.85 15.05 -23.40
CA ASP A 58 2.80 16.20 -22.47
C ASP A 58 3.82 16.17 -21.32
N ASN A 59 4.95 15.48 -21.50
CA ASN A 59 6.06 15.38 -20.52
C ASN A 59 5.61 14.84 -19.15
N VAL A 60 4.57 14.01 -19.12
CA VAL A 60 4.14 13.35 -17.89
C VAL A 60 4.92 12.06 -17.71
N GLU A 61 5.66 11.97 -16.61
CA GLU A 61 6.39 10.77 -16.21
C GLU A 61 5.48 9.82 -15.44
N TYR A 62 5.44 8.56 -15.88
CA TYR A 62 4.79 7.45 -15.19
C TYR A 62 5.85 6.47 -14.71
N ARG A 63 5.63 5.89 -13.53
CA ARG A 63 6.47 4.84 -12.98
C ARG A 63 5.81 3.49 -13.18
N VAL A 64 6.56 2.51 -13.68
CA VAL A 64 6.11 1.12 -13.75
C VAL A 64 6.08 0.52 -12.34
N MET A 65 4.94 -0.07 -11.98
CA MET A 65 4.83 -0.83 -10.72
C MET A 65 5.31 -2.26 -10.94
N ASN A 66 6.35 -2.68 -10.22
CA ASN A 66 6.88 -4.04 -10.30
C ASN A 66 6.18 -4.94 -9.25
N PRO A 67 5.37 -5.94 -9.68
CA PRO A 67 4.67 -6.85 -8.77
C PRO A 67 5.59 -7.74 -7.92
N ILE A 68 6.86 -7.91 -8.28
CA ILE A 68 7.82 -8.71 -7.51
C ILE A 68 8.40 -7.88 -6.36
N LEU A 69 8.50 -6.55 -6.52
CA LEU A 69 9.15 -5.66 -5.55
C LEU A 69 8.16 -4.91 -4.64
N SER A 70 6.86 -5.03 -4.89
CA SER A 70 5.85 -4.35 -4.08
C SER A 70 4.62 -5.21 -3.87
N LYS A 71 4.24 -5.39 -2.61
CA LYS A 71 3.02 -6.11 -2.22
C LYS A 71 1.74 -5.40 -2.67
N LEU A 72 1.75 -4.06 -2.82
CA LEU A 72 0.63 -3.34 -3.46
C LEU A 72 0.49 -3.76 -4.93
N ALA A 73 1.58 -3.68 -5.69
CA ALA A 73 1.59 -4.07 -7.10
C ALA A 73 1.24 -5.55 -7.30
N ALA A 74 1.74 -6.42 -6.43
CA ALA A 74 1.44 -7.84 -6.37
C ALA A 74 -0.07 -8.09 -6.12
N SER A 75 -0.67 -7.34 -5.19
CA SER A 75 -2.10 -7.43 -4.88
C SER A 75 -2.98 -7.00 -6.06
N ILE A 76 -2.58 -5.93 -6.73
CA ILE A 76 -3.23 -5.44 -7.95
C ILE A 76 -3.13 -6.48 -9.07
N HIS A 77 -1.94 -7.05 -9.25
CA HIS A 77 -1.70 -8.12 -10.22
C HIS A 77 -2.52 -9.38 -9.92
N ALA A 78 -2.69 -9.73 -8.65
CA ALA A 78 -3.53 -10.84 -8.22
C ALA A 78 -5.05 -10.56 -8.35
N GLY A 79 -5.44 -9.34 -8.73
CA GLY A 79 -6.83 -8.97 -8.99
C GLY A 79 -7.60 -8.52 -7.76
N ILE A 80 -6.93 -7.86 -6.80
CA ILE A 80 -7.63 -7.21 -5.67
C ILE A 80 -8.71 -6.25 -6.20
N LYS A 81 -9.89 -6.26 -5.60
CA LYS A 81 -11.03 -5.47 -6.11
C LYS A 81 -11.03 -4.01 -5.67
N LYS A 82 -10.36 -3.69 -4.57
CA LYS A 82 -10.28 -2.35 -3.99
C LYS A 82 -8.95 -2.20 -3.28
N ILE A 83 -8.36 -1.00 -3.37
CA ILE A 83 -7.15 -0.64 -2.64
C ILE A 83 -7.37 0.49 -1.64
N TYR A 84 -8.53 1.17 -1.65
CA TYR A 84 -8.92 2.27 -0.75
C TYR A 84 -8.02 3.51 -0.70
N VAL A 85 -6.81 3.44 -1.25
CA VAL A 85 -5.91 4.56 -1.46
C VAL A 85 -6.26 5.26 -2.77
N GLY A 86 -6.38 6.58 -2.73
CA GLY A 86 -6.53 7.42 -3.91
C GLY A 86 -5.91 8.81 -3.70
N PRO A 87 -6.05 9.71 -4.69
CA PRO A 87 -5.57 11.07 -4.58
C PRO A 87 -6.15 11.80 -3.36
N GLY A 88 -5.30 12.48 -2.60
CA GLY A 88 -5.67 13.20 -1.38
C GLY A 88 -5.76 12.33 -0.11
N SER A 89 -5.67 11.01 -0.22
CA SER A 89 -5.72 10.13 0.95
C SER A 89 -4.51 10.31 1.87
N ASN A 90 -4.74 10.25 3.17
CA ASN A 90 -3.69 10.13 4.17
C ASN A 90 -3.53 8.65 4.55
N VAL A 91 -2.38 8.08 4.21
CA VAL A 91 -2.09 6.66 4.38
C VAL A 91 -1.12 6.46 5.53
N LEU A 92 -1.42 5.53 6.43
CA LEU A 92 -0.49 5.07 7.45
C LEU A 92 0.06 3.71 7.05
N TYR A 93 1.33 3.71 6.65
CA TYR A 93 2.04 2.53 6.19
C TYR A 93 2.92 1.95 7.31
N VAL A 94 2.70 0.68 7.63
CA VAL A 94 3.49 -0.08 8.61
C VAL A 94 4.31 -1.12 7.85
N PRO A 95 5.62 -0.89 7.60
CA PRO A 95 6.47 -1.84 6.91
C PRO A 95 6.70 -3.11 7.74
N GLY A 96 6.78 -4.26 7.07
CA GLY A 96 7.31 -5.49 7.66
C GLY A 96 8.78 -5.75 7.36
N ASP A 97 9.33 -5.09 6.34
CA ASP A 97 10.72 -5.25 5.94
C ASP A 97 11.31 -3.97 5.33
N ASP A 98 12.63 -3.98 5.14
CA ASP A 98 13.39 -2.84 4.63
C ASP A 98 13.24 -2.63 3.11
N SER A 99 12.59 -3.53 2.38
CA SER A 99 12.31 -3.38 0.94
C SER A 99 11.08 -2.52 0.63
N CYS A 100 10.44 -1.97 1.67
CA CYS A 100 9.21 -1.19 1.59
C CYS A 100 9.26 0.11 0.76
N ALA A 101 10.45 0.64 0.44
CA ALA A 101 10.62 1.90 -0.27
C ALA A 101 9.88 1.94 -1.62
N PHE A 102 9.83 0.82 -2.35
CA PHE A 102 9.05 0.71 -3.60
C PHE A 102 7.56 0.95 -3.37
N THR A 103 6.96 0.24 -2.41
CA THR A 103 5.55 0.38 -2.07
C THR A 103 5.22 1.80 -1.61
N ILE A 104 6.06 2.39 -0.76
CA ILE A 104 5.89 3.77 -0.28
C ILE A 104 5.95 4.76 -1.45
N SER A 105 6.85 4.53 -2.42
CA SER A 105 6.96 5.38 -3.61
C SER A 105 5.69 5.36 -4.47
N TYR A 106 5.06 4.19 -4.64
CA TYR A 106 3.79 4.07 -5.36
C TYR A 106 2.65 4.71 -4.59
N LEU A 107 2.58 4.51 -3.28
CA LEU A 107 1.59 5.17 -2.42
C LEU A 107 1.70 6.69 -2.50
N SER A 108 2.92 7.23 -2.42
CA SER A 108 3.18 8.67 -2.55
C SER A 108 2.71 9.23 -3.90
N ASP A 109 2.96 8.53 -5.00
CA ASP A 109 2.48 8.91 -6.32
C ASP A 109 0.93 8.92 -6.39
N ILE A 110 0.27 7.89 -5.82
CA ILE A 110 -1.19 7.73 -5.83
C ILE A 110 -1.87 8.84 -5.01
N VAL A 111 -1.40 9.10 -3.79
CA VAL A 111 -2.00 10.12 -2.91
C VAL A 111 -1.74 11.53 -3.40
N GLY A 112 -0.67 11.73 -4.16
CA GLY A 112 -0.33 13.03 -4.75
C GLY A 112 0.04 14.10 -3.73
N LYS A 113 -0.04 15.37 -4.14
CA LYS A 113 0.41 16.53 -3.33
C LYS A 113 -0.52 16.88 -2.17
N ASP A 114 -1.79 16.48 -2.26
CA ASP A 114 -2.81 16.83 -1.27
C ASP A 114 -2.93 15.78 -0.15
N GLY A 115 -2.46 14.56 -0.41
CA GLY A 115 -2.41 13.45 0.54
C GLY A 115 -1.02 13.27 1.16
N MET A 116 -0.91 12.32 2.08
CA MET A 116 0.32 12.11 2.84
C MET A 116 0.51 10.63 3.18
N VAL A 117 1.75 10.14 3.13
CA VAL A 117 2.11 8.78 3.53
C VAL A 117 2.95 8.85 4.81
N PHE A 118 2.38 8.39 5.91
CA PHE A 118 3.06 8.26 7.19
C PHE A 118 3.65 6.86 7.31
N VAL A 119 4.97 6.76 7.47
CA VAL A 119 5.68 5.48 7.57
C VAL A 119 6.03 5.24 9.03
N ALA A 120 5.28 4.37 9.69
CA ALA A 120 5.46 4.02 11.09
C ALA A 120 6.41 2.82 11.22
N ALA A 121 7.69 3.08 11.46
CA ALA A 121 8.71 2.03 11.51
C ALA A 121 9.77 2.29 12.59
N LYS A 122 10.57 1.26 12.88
CA LYS A 122 11.73 1.37 13.77
C LYS A 122 12.80 2.27 13.19
N GLN A 123 13.60 2.85 14.06
CA GLN A 123 14.71 3.74 13.68
C GLN A 123 15.72 3.06 12.74
N ASP A 124 15.83 1.73 12.77
CA ASP A 124 16.73 0.96 11.91
C ASP A 124 16.43 1.16 10.42
N LEU A 125 15.19 1.47 10.04
CA LEU A 125 14.82 1.77 8.65
C LEU A 125 15.56 3.01 8.11
N MET A 126 15.99 3.91 8.99
CA MET A 126 16.81 5.08 8.63
C MET A 126 18.25 4.72 8.24
N GLN A 127 18.65 3.44 8.31
CA GLN A 127 19.91 2.95 7.75
C GLN A 127 19.76 2.56 6.27
N ASN A 128 18.54 2.49 5.76
CA ASN A 128 18.27 2.14 4.37
C ASN A 128 18.38 3.37 3.47
N ASN A 129 19.40 3.39 2.60
CA ASN A 129 19.65 4.48 1.66
C ASN A 129 18.47 4.75 0.71
N ASN A 130 17.70 3.73 0.33
CA ASN A 130 16.55 3.89 -0.56
C ASN A 130 15.42 4.62 0.16
N PHE A 131 15.21 4.31 1.44
CA PHE A 131 14.22 5.00 2.27
C PHE A 131 14.63 6.46 2.54
N ILE A 132 15.90 6.70 2.89
CA ILE A 132 16.41 8.07 3.09
C ILE A 132 16.30 8.90 1.81
N GLY A 133 16.70 8.34 0.66
CA GLY A 133 16.55 9.00 -0.64
C GLY A 133 15.10 9.36 -0.93
N LEU A 134 14.18 8.44 -0.63
CA LEU A 134 12.75 8.66 -0.80
C LEU A 134 12.22 9.82 0.07
N LEU A 135 12.63 9.90 1.35
CA LEU A 135 12.25 10.99 2.26
C LEU A 135 12.80 12.35 1.80
N ASN A 136 14.02 12.38 1.29
CA ASN A 136 14.65 13.63 0.83
C ASN A 136 14.00 14.16 -0.45
N THR A 137 13.46 13.28 -1.29
CA THR A 137 12.84 13.63 -2.57
C THR A 137 11.36 13.95 -2.45
N ARG A 138 10.64 13.37 -1.48
CA ARG A 138 9.18 13.44 -1.41
C ARG A 138 8.69 14.13 -0.14
N SER A 139 8.13 15.32 -0.33
CA SER A 139 7.52 16.11 0.75
C SER A 139 6.24 15.50 1.33
N ASN A 140 5.56 14.62 0.59
CA ASN A 140 4.34 13.95 1.03
C ASN A 140 4.60 12.61 1.74
N VAL A 141 5.86 12.30 2.08
CA VAL A 141 6.21 11.11 2.86
C VAL A 141 6.85 11.54 4.17
N GLN A 142 6.29 11.06 5.28
CA GLN A 142 6.78 11.37 6.62
C GLN A 142 7.14 10.11 7.37
N PHE A 143 8.39 10.05 7.84
CA PHE A 143 8.81 9.01 8.76
C PHE A 143 8.29 9.30 10.17
N VAL A 144 7.73 8.28 10.81
CA VAL A 144 7.25 8.28 12.18
C VAL A 144 8.00 7.19 12.94
N ALA A 145 8.97 7.61 13.74
CA ALA A 145 9.80 6.69 14.51
C ALA A 145 8.98 6.03 15.61
N VAL A 146 8.74 4.72 15.50
CA VAL A 146 8.17 3.92 16.59
C VAL A 146 9.29 3.19 17.32
N GLY A 147 9.41 3.42 18.63
CA GLY A 147 10.45 2.80 19.46
C GLY A 147 10.25 1.30 19.69
N ASN A 148 11.21 0.65 20.36
CA ASN A 148 11.10 -0.74 20.87
C ASN A 148 10.13 -0.87 22.08
N THR A 149 9.28 0.11 22.28
CA THR A 149 8.33 0.17 23.38
C THR A 149 7.16 -0.78 23.12
N THR A 150 6.34 -1.03 24.14
CA THR A 150 5.21 -1.95 24.00
C THR A 150 4.25 -1.47 22.90
N HIS A 151 3.43 -2.37 22.32
CA HIS A 151 2.53 -2.04 21.22
C HIS A 151 1.61 -0.81 21.47
N GLN A 152 1.33 -0.50 22.73
CA GLN A 152 0.52 0.65 23.16
C GLN A 152 1.27 1.98 23.02
N ASP A 153 2.58 1.99 23.25
CA ASP A 153 3.41 3.19 23.16
C ASP A 153 3.64 3.59 21.69
N SER A 154 3.78 2.61 20.78
CA SER A 154 3.92 2.88 19.34
C SER A 154 2.68 3.56 18.75
N ALA A 155 1.51 3.19 19.25
CA ALA A 155 0.21 3.70 18.82
C ALA A 155 0.03 5.19 19.20
N ALA A 156 0.34 5.52 20.46
CA ALA A 156 0.32 6.90 20.94
C ALA A 156 1.34 7.79 20.22
N VAL A 157 2.54 7.28 19.95
CA VAL A 157 3.57 8.00 19.17
C VAL A 157 3.05 8.34 17.78
N CYS A 158 2.46 7.38 17.07
CA CYS A 158 1.94 7.64 15.74
C CYS A 158 0.77 8.62 15.75
N LYS A 159 -0.17 8.48 16.68
CA LYS A 159 -1.27 9.45 16.82
C LYS A 159 -0.75 10.85 17.10
N ASN A 160 0.14 11.03 18.07
CA ASN A 160 0.71 12.34 18.35
C ASN A 160 1.45 12.92 17.13
N SER A 161 2.23 12.09 16.42
CA SER A 161 2.91 12.53 15.20
C SER A 161 1.92 12.95 14.12
N ILE A 162 0.86 12.18 13.88
CA ILE A 162 -0.15 12.45 12.84
C ILE A 162 -1.03 13.66 13.22
N ASP A 163 -1.46 13.76 14.48
CA ASP A 163 -2.23 14.87 15.02
C ASP A 163 -1.46 16.19 14.91
N ASN A 164 -0.12 16.16 15.06
CA ASN A 164 0.73 17.33 14.83
C ASN A 164 0.67 17.84 13.38
N PHE A 165 0.36 16.98 12.40
CA PHE A 165 0.11 17.40 11.01
C PHE A 165 -1.34 17.84 10.78
N GLY A 166 -2.22 17.71 11.78
CA GLY A 166 -3.65 18.05 11.66
C GLY A 166 -4.39 17.20 10.63
N LYS A 167 -3.88 16.02 10.30
CA LYS A 167 -4.45 15.10 9.31
C LYS A 167 -5.15 13.94 10.00
N LYS A 168 -6.26 13.49 9.42
CA LYS A 168 -6.86 12.19 9.77
C LYS A 168 -6.37 11.16 8.77
N ILE A 169 -5.99 9.98 9.24
CA ILE A 169 -5.66 8.86 8.36
C ILE A 169 -6.95 8.35 7.73
N ASP A 170 -6.91 8.02 6.45
CA ASP A 170 -8.04 7.42 5.72
C ASP A 170 -7.82 5.92 5.52
N VAL A 171 -6.56 5.52 5.30
CA VAL A 171 -6.18 4.14 4.97
C VAL A 171 -5.01 3.69 5.82
N LEU A 172 -5.17 2.54 6.47
CA LEU A 172 -4.05 1.79 7.04
C LEU A 172 -3.54 0.78 6.00
N PHE A 173 -2.23 0.76 5.75
CA PHE A 173 -1.57 -0.22 4.92
C PHE A 173 -0.54 -1.01 5.75
N CYS A 174 -0.84 -2.27 6.05
CA CYS A 174 -0.01 -3.09 6.95
C CYS A 174 0.73 -4.23 6.25
N ASP A 175 2.04 -4.16 6.29
CA ASP A 175 2.94 -5.10 5.62
C ASP A 175 3.58 -6.09 6.61
N VAL A 176 2.93 -6.32 7.76
CA VAL A 176 3.42 -7.15 8.86
C VAL A 176 2.54 -8.37 9.06
N GLY A 177 3.14 -9.55 9.24
CA GLY A 177 2.43 -10.80 9.51
C GLY A 177 1.74 -10.92 10.88
N TYR A 178 1.83 -9.89 11.74
CA TYR A 178 1.19 -9.87 13.07
C TYR A 178 0.04 -8.86 13.11
N VAL A 179 -1.14 -9.33 12.68
CA VAL A 179 -2.39 -8.57 12.65
C VAL A 179 -2.73 -7.93 13.99
N ASP A 180 -2.44 -8.60 15.12
CA ASP A 180 -2.75 -8.12 16.47
C ASP A 180 -2.07 -6.78 16.82
N GLN A 181 -0.86 -6.55 16.31
CA GLN A 181 -0.10 -5.32 16.53
C GLN A 181 -0.65 -4.17 15.68
N ALA A 182 -1.00 -4.44 14.42
CA ALA A 182 -1.70 -3.49 13.55
C ALA A 182 -3.09 -3.14 14.09
N HIS A 183 -3.81 -4.11 14.66
CA HIS A 183 -5.15 -3.94 15.23
C HIS A 183 -5.16 -3.00 16.45
N ARG A 184 -4.30 -3.20 17.46
CA ARG A 184 -4.26 -2.33 18.65
C ARG A 184 -3.87 -0.91 18.29
N PHE A 185 -2.92 -0.79 17.36
CA PHE A 185 -2.51 0.47 16.79
C PHE A 185 -3.69 1.20 16.11
N VAL A 186 -4.65 0.45 15.55
CA VAL A 186 -5.82 1.05 14.90
C VAL A 186 -6.96 1.37 15.84
N HIS A 187 -7.30 0.43 16.72
CA HIS A 187 -8.45 0.54 17.63
C HIS A 187 -8.36 1.79 18.50
N ASP A 188 -7.16 2.13 18.97
CA ASP A 188 -6.98 3.25 19.91
C ASP A 188 -6.85 4.62 19.21
N ASN A 189 -6.76 4.66 17.87
CA ASN A 189 -6.35 5.87 17.14
C ASN A 189 -7.22 6.26 15.93
N PHE A 190 -8.22 5.46 15.51
CA PHE A 190 -8.97 5.75 14.29
C PHE A 190 -10.49 5.62 14.43
N GLU A 191 -11.20 6.75 14.34
CA GLU A 191 -12.65 6.81 14.20
C GLU A 191 -13.04 6.62 12.71
N ASN A 192 -13.52 5.43 12.33
CA ASN A 192 -14.18 5.11 11.04
C ASN A 192 -13.31 4.99 9.76
N ASN A 193 -12.23 4.20 9.78
CA ASN A 193 -11.30 4.11 8.64
C ASN A 193 -11.29 2.79 7.86
N GLN A 194 -10.75 2.83 6.64
CA GLN A 194 -10.60 1.67 5.75
C GLN A 194 -9.19 1.05 5.90
N ALA A 195 -9.09 -0.26 5.70
CA ALA A 195 -7.86 -1.03 5.92
C ALA A 195 -7.46 -1.81 4.67
N VAL A 196 -6.17 -1.76 4.37
CA VAL A 196 -5.51 -2.65 3.42
C VAL A 196 -4.45 -3.40 4.21
N VAL A 197 -4.56 -4.72 4.30
CA VAL A 197 -3.59 -5.57 4.99
C VAL A 197 -2.92 -6.47 3.96
N PRO A 198 -1.85 -5.99 3.32
CA PRO A 198 -1.08 -6.74 2.34
C PRO A 198 0.01 -7.57 3.00
N ASP A 199 -0.35 -8.42 3.94
CA ASP A 199 0.43 -9.60 4.32
C ASP A 199 -0.47 -10.51 5.17
N VAL A 200 -0.71 -11.74 4.72
CA VAL A 200 -1.17 -12.83 5.60
C VAL A 200 -0.31 -14.05 5.29
N SER A 201 0.97 -13.95 5.59
CA SER A 201 1.93 -15.06 5.61
C SER A 201 1.53 -16.21 6.56
N ILE A 202 0.31 -16.23 7.12
CA ILE A 202 -0.26 -17.34 7.88
C ILE A 202 -1.77 -17.51 7.56
N PHE A 203 -2.05 -17.95 6.34
CA PHE A 203 -3.36 -17.92 5.66
C PHE A 203 -4.56 -18.52 6.45
N LEU A 204 -4.35 -19.44 7.39
CA LEU A 204 -5.47 -20.10 8.08
C LEU A 204 -5.67 -19.61 9.52
N SER A 205 -4.60 -19.42 10.29
CA SER A 205 -4.73 -18.96 11.67
C SER A 205 -4.95 -17.46 11.76
N GLU A 206 -4.33 -16.64 10.92
CA GLU A 206 -4.48 -15.18 10.97
C GLU A 206 -5.74 -14.70 10.23
N GLN A 207 -6.19 -15.39 9.18
CA GLN A 207 -7.50 -15.10 8.59
C GLN A 207 -8.63 -15.38 9.59
N ALA A 208 -8.53 -16.47 10.36
CA ALA A 208 -9.47 -16.76 11.44
C ALA A 208 -9.42 -15.65 12.51
N LYS A 209 -8.22 -15.22 12.92
CA LYS A 209 -8.07 -14.08 13.86
C LYS A 209 -8.67 -12.78 13.32
N LEU A 210 -8.43 -12.43 12.06
CA LEU A 210 -9.03 -11.26 11.39
C LEU A 210 -10.56 -11.35 11.31
N GLN A 211 -11.12 -12.54 11.09
CA GLN A 211 -12.56 -12.77 11.09
C GLN A 211 -13.15 -12.77 12.51
N GLU A 212 -12.36 -13.17 13.51
CA GLU A 212 -12.69 -13.09 14.94
C GLU A 212 -12.57 -11.66 15.48
N CYS A 213 -11.76 -10.79 14.84
CA CYS A 213 -11.73 -9.36 15.10
C CYS A 213 -13.10 -8.77 14.74
N ARG A 214 -13.95 -8.56 15.76
CA ARG A 214 -15.31 -7.99 15.64
C ARG A 214 -15.39 -6.62 14.96
N PHE A 215 -14.24 -5.98 14.75
CA PHE A 215 -14.11 -4.63 14.23
C PHE A 215 -13.73 -4.58 12.75
N ILE A 216 -13.35 -5.69 12.10
CA ILE A 216 -12.94 -5.68 10.68
C ILE A 216 -13.95 -6.46 9.86
N ARG A 217 -14.55 -5.80 8.86
CA ARG A 217 -15.27 -6.51 7.80
C ARG A 217 -14.37 -6.68 6.60
N LEU A 218 -14.00 -7.93 6.32
CA LEU A 218 -13.26 -8.28 5.11
C LEU A 218 -14.18 -8.21 3.90
N PHE A 219 -13.70 -7.60 2.81
CA PHE A 219 -14.40 -7.51 1.53
C PHE A 219 -13.82 -8.47 0.50
N ASN A 220 -12.50 -8.57 0.45
CA ASN A 220 -11.80 -9.36 -0.54
C ASN A 220 -10.44 -9.80 -0.01
N VAL A 221 -10.08 -11.04 -0.34
CA VAL A 221 -8.76 -11.62 -0.08
C VAL A 221 -8.25 -12.17 -1.41
N VAL A 222 -6.99 -11.89 -1.73
CA VAL A 222 -6.31 -12.44 -2.91
C VAL A 222 -5.01 -13.10 -2.50
N THR A 223 -4.75 -14.28 -3.05
CA THR A 223 -3.49 -14.99 -2.85
C THR A 223 -2.58 -14.72 -4.05
N ILE A 224 -1.31 -14.41 -3.78
CA ILE A 224 -0.33 -13.95 -4.77
C ILE A 224 0.67 -15.08 -5.11
N THR A 225 0.19 -16.32 -5.15
CA THR A 225 1.03 -17.53 -5.33
C THR A 225 1.72 -17.63 -6.68
N SER A 226 1.23 -16.94 -7.70
CA SER A 226 1.80 -16.97 -9.06
C SER A 226 3.07 -16.13 -9.22
N LEU A 227 3.35 -15.20 -8.30
CA LEU A 227 4.50 -14.29 -8.35
C LEU A 227 5.46 -14.51 -7.19
N VAL A 228 4.93 -14.56 -5.97
CA VAL A 228 5.72 -14.76 -4.75
C VAL A 228 4.98 -15.77 -3.88
N PRO A 229 5.57 -16.97 -3.65
CA PRO A 229 4.97 -17.96 -2.76
C PRO A 229 4.65 -17.33 -1.39
N GLU A 230 3.50 -17.70 -0.82
CA GLU A 230 3.07 -17.31 0.54
C GLU A 230 2.59 -15.87 0.74
N TRP A 231 2.67 -15.00 -0.27
CA TRP A 231 2.07 -13.67 -0.19
C TRP A 231 0.56 -13.70 -0.41
N CYS A 232 -0.17 -12.90 0.36
CA CYS A 232 -1.57 -12.59 0.11
C CYS A 232 -1.93 -11.22 0.66
N CYS A 233 -3.07 -10.72 0.21
CA CYS A 233 -3.59 -9.42 0.61
C CYS A 233 -5.05 -9.53 0.99
N ALA A 234 -5.39 -8.97 2.13
CA ALA A 234 -6.74 -8.84 2.64
C ALA A 234 -7.13 -7.37 2.69
N VAL A 235 -8.36 -7.08 2.27
CA VAL A 235 -8.89 -5.72 2.22
C VAL A 235 -10.18 -5.66 3.01
N GLY A 236 -10.29 -4.67 3.90
CA GLY A 236 -11.38 -4.56 4.87
C GLY A 236 -11.72 -3.13 5.26
N SER A 237 -12.76 -2.96 6.07
CA SER A 237 -13.05 -1.70 6.76
C SER A 237 -13.14 -1.93 8.25
N PHE A 238 -12.67 -0.96 9.03
CA PHE A 238 -12.85 -0.94 10.47
C PHE A 238 -14.25 -0.40 10.82
N TYR A 239 -14.88 -1.02 11.81
CA TYR A 239 -16.12 -0.58 12.44
C TYR A 239 -15.84 -0.29 13.91
N HIS A 240 -16.28 0.87 14.39
CA HIS A 240 -16.47 1.09 15.81
C HIS A 240 -17.87 0.58 16.21
N PRO A 241 -18.01 -0.19 17.31
CA PRO A 241 -19.32 -0.51 17.87
C PRO A 241 -20.04 0.72 18.44
#